data_AF-A0A3D2FER2-F1
#
_entry.id   AF-A0A3D2FER2-F1
#
_cell.length_a   1.000
_cell.length_b   1.000
_cell.length_c   1.000
_cell.angle_alpha   90.00
_cell.angle_beta   90.00
_cell.angle_gamma   90.00
#
_symmetry.space_group_name_H-M   'P 1'
#
loop_
_entity.id
_entity.type
_entity.pdbx_description
1 polymer ?
#
loop_
_entity_poly.entity_id
_entity_poly.type
_entity_poly.pdbx_seq_one_letter_code
_entity_poly.pdbx_strand_id
1 'polypeptide(L)'
;MTTLPNPTQKKLGLVIDLDTCVGCHACVISCKGWNTENYGAPLSDQNAYGADNSGTFLNRVHSFEVQPTGDEAAAQLIHFPKSCLHCEDAPCVTVCPTGASYKREEDGI
;
A
#
# COMPACT_ATOMS: atom_id res chain seq x y z
N MET A 1 19.52 -5.92 13.34
CA MET A 1 18.49 -6.48 12.44
C MET A 1 17.39 -7.03 13.33
N THR A 2 16.17 -6.51 13.19
CA THR A 2 15.02 -6.99 13.97
C THR A 2 14.55 -8.34 13.43
N THR A 3 13.90 -9.14 14.26
CA THR A 3 13.30 -10.42 13.87
C THR A 3 11.79 -10.30 13.78
N LEU A 4 11.17 -11.14 12.96
CA LEU A 4 9.72 -11.26 12.94
C LEU A 4 9.26 -12.03 14.20
N PRO A 5 8.12 -11.65 14.79
CA PRO A 5 7.58 -12.36 15.94
C PRO A 5 7.03 -13.73 15.55
N ASN A 6 6.82 -14.59 16.55
CA ASN A 6 6.10 -15.84 16.35
C ASN A 6 4.65 -15.57 15.90
N PRO A 7 3.98 -16.54 15.25
CA PRO A 7 2.59 -16.39 14.85
C PRO A 7 1.69 -15.96 16.01
N THR A 8 0.94 -14.90 15.77
CA THR A 8 0.05 -14.25 16.74
C THR A 8 -1.29 -14.99 16.81
N GLN A 9 -1.97 -14.96 17.97
CA GLN A 9 -3.30 -15.57 18.13
C GLN A 9 -4.38 -14.84 17.31
N LYS A 10 -4.18 -13.53 17.10
CA LYS A 10 -5.07 -12.65 16.31
C LYS A 10 -4.27 -12.05 15.16
N LYS A 11 -4.87 -11.99 13.97
CA LYS A 11 -4.29 -11.33 12.80
C LYS A 11 -5.28 -10.34 12.21
N LEU A 12 -4.84 -9.11 11.98
CA LEU A 12 -5.62 -8.12 11.24
C LEU A 12 -5.26 -8.19 9.75
N GLY A 13 -6.24 -7.96 8.90
CA GLY A 13 -6.08 -7.91 7.45
C GLY A 13 -6.98 -6.86 6.85
N LEU A 14 -6.53 -6.27 5.74
CA LEU A 14 -7.30 -5.35 4.93
C LEU A 14 -7.57 -6.02 3.57
N VAL A 15 -8.84 -6.10 3.20
CA VAL A 15 -9.26 -6.60 1.88
C VAL A 15 -9.87 -5.44 1.11
N ILE A 16 -9.39 -5.26 -0.11
CA ILE A 16 -9.90 -4.25 -1.04
C ILE A 16 -10.47 -5.02 -2.24
N ASP A 17 -11.77 -4.89 -2.45
CA ASP A 17 -12.43 -5.41 -3.63
C ASP A 17 -12.13 -4.50 -4.83
N LEU A 18 -11.47 -5.07 -5.84
CA LEU A 18 -11.06 -4.33 -7.04
C LEU A 18 -12.19 -4.22 -8.06
N ASP A 19 -13.22 -5.10 -7.99
CA ASP A 19 -14.36 -5.06 -8.91
C ASP A 19 -15.25 -3.83 -8.66
N THR A 20 -15.25 -3.33 -7.43
CA THR A 20 -15.99 -2.13 -7.01
C THR A 20 -15.12 -0.87 -6.96
N CYS A 21 -13.80 -0.99 -7.16
CA CYS A 21 -12.90 0.14 -7.09
C CYS A 21 -12.98 1.02 -8.35
N VAL A 22 -13.56 2.21 -8.21
CA VAL A 22 -13.70 3.19 -9.32
C VAL A 22 -12.56 4.22 -9.40
N GLY A 23 -11.48 4.01 -8.65
CA GLY A 23 -10.34 4.93 -8.67
C GLY A 23 -10.64 6.34 -8.15
N CYS A 24 -11.58 6.52 -7.21
CA CYS A 24 -12.01 7.84 -6.73
C CYS A 24 -10.97 8.61 -5.88
N HIS A 25 -9.85 7.97 -5.51
CA HIS A 25 -8.80 8.53 -4.64
C HIS A 25 -9.22 8.95 -3.22
N ALA A 26 -10.46 8.71 -2.80
CA ALA A 26 -10.93 9.07 -1.45
C ALA A 26 -10.08 8.40 -0.34
N CYS A 27 -9.73 7.12 -0.52
CA CYS A 27 -8.87 6.38 0.41
C CYS A 27 -7.46 6.98 0.56
N VAL A 28 -6.93 7.64 -0.47
CA VAL A 28 -5.63 8.33 -0.43
C VAL A 28 -5.74 9.60 0.40
N ILE A 29 -6.77 10.42 0.12
CA ILE A 29 -7.00 11.69 0.83
C ILE A 29 -7.28 11.45 2.31
N SER A 30 -8.16 10.50 2.64
CA SER A 30 -8.49 10.15 4.03
C SER A 30 -7.26 9.64 4.79
N CYS A 31 -6.45 8.76 4.17
CA CYS A 31 -5.24 8.23 4.80
C CYS A 31 -4.23 9.34 5.09
N LYS A 32 -4.00 10.25 4.13
CA LYS A 32 -3.11 11.41 4.33
C LYS A 32 -3.65 12.33 5.43
N GLY A 33 -4.91 12.73 5.35
CA GLY A 33 -5.54 13.64 6.32
C GLY A 33 -5.45 13.12 7.76
N TRP A 34 -5.69 11.83 7.97
CA TRP A 34 -5.60 11.20 9.29
C TRP A 34 -4.16 11.10 9.81
N ASN A 35 -3.22 10.62 8.99
CA ASN A 35 -1.87 10.28 9.46
C ASN A 35 -0.90 11.47 9.46
N THR A 36 -1.19 12.53 8.72
CA THR A 36 -0.35 13.74 8.70
C THR A 36 -1.07 14.95 9.29
N GLU A 37 -2.20 14.77 9.96
CA GLU A 37 -3.03 15.86 10.54
C GLU A 37 -3.40 16.95 9.53
N ASN A 38 -3.47 16.59 8.24
CA ASN A 38 -3.59 17.56 7.15
C ASN A 38 -2.50 18.65 7.15
N TYR A 39 -1.36 18.41 7.81
CA TYR A 39 -0.18 19.25 7.77
C TYR A 39 0.23 19.43 6.31
N GLY A 40 0.28 20.69 5.86
CA GLY A 40 0.42 21.05 4.45
C GLY A 40 1.76 20.64 3.80
N ALA A 41 2.66 19.99 4.53
CA ALA A 41 3.86 19.43 3.95
C ALA A 41 3.53 18.17 3.15
N PRO A 42 3.90 18.10 1.86
CA PRO A 42 3.80 16.86 1.13
C PRO A 42 4.71 15.81 1.78
N LEU A 43 4.25 14.56 1.85
CA LEU A 43 5.17 13.43 1.98
C LEU A 43 6.17 13.53 0.81
N SER A 44 7.39 13.00 0.99
CA SER A 44 8.49 13.15 0.04
C SER A 44 8.29 12.37 -1.27
N ASP A 45 7.16 12.51 -1.93
CA ASP A 45 6.74 11.78 -3.13
C ASP A 45 7.22 12.51 -4.40
N GLN A 46 8.45 12.19 -4.84
CA GLN A 46 9.18 12.99 -5.82
C GLN A 46 8.89 12.57 -7.27
N ASN A 47 8.77 11.26 -7.54
CA ASN A 47 8.50 10.73 -8.89
C ASN A 47 7.36 9.71 -8.86
N ALA A 48 6.16 10.12 -8.45
CA ALA A 48 5.06 9.19 -8.16
C ALA A 48 4.62 8.29 -9.34
N TYR A 49 4.72 8.81 -10.57
CA TYR A 49 4.13 8.21 -11.79
C TYR A 49 5.17 7.85 -12.86
N GLY A 50 6.46 8.06 -12.60
CA GLY A 50 7.53 7.68 -13.51
C GLY A 50 7.90 6.19 -13.40
N ALA A 51 8.66 5.69 -14.38
CA ALA A 51 9.20 4.33 -14.37
C ALA A 51 10.10 4.06 -13.15
N ASP A 52 10.93 5.04 -12.77
CA ASP A 52 11.73 5.02 -11.54
C ASP A 52 11.03 5.84 -10.46
N ASN A 53 9.98 5.27 -9.88
CA ASN A 53 9.29 5.95 -8.81
C ASN A 53 10.20 6.16 -7.58
N SER A 54 10.09 7.32 -6.95
CA SER A 54 10.89 7.65 -5.78
C SER A 54 10.09 8.52 -4.82
N GLY A 55 10.30 8.26 -3.53
CA GLY A 55 9.65 9.00 -2.46
C GLY A 55 8.84 8.16 -1.49
N THR A 56 8.07 8.85 -0.64
CA THR A 56 7.24 8.21 0.40
C THR A 56 5.77 8.54 0.21
N PHE A 57 4.91 7.53 0.29
CA PHE A 57 3.47 7.66 0.30
C PHE A 57 2.86 6.63 1.25
N LEU A 58 1.69 6.92 1.82
CA LEU A 58 0.97 5.99 2.69
C LEU A 58 0.05 5.04 1.90
N ASN A 59 -0.61 5.59 0.89
CA ASN A 59 -1.52 4.87 0.00
C ASN A 59 -1.50 5.54 -1.39
N ARG A 60 -1.62 4.75 -2.46
CA ARG A 60 -1.68 5.22 -3.85
C ARG A 60 -2.62 4.37 -4.67
N VAL A 61 -3.46 4.99 -5.49
CA VAL A 61 -4.23 4.26 -6.52
C VAL A 61 -3.40 4.23 -7.80
N HIS A 62 -3.03 3.03 -8.25
CA HIS A 62 -2.45 2.81 -9.56
C HIS A 62 -3.55 2.47 -10.55
N SER A 63 -3.50 3.03 -11.76
CA SER A 63 -4.46 2.76 -12.82
C SER A 63 -3.74 2.09 -13.98
N PHE A 64 -4.29 0.98 -14.47
CA PHE A 64 -3.72 0.19 -15.55
C PHE A 64 -4.74 0.04 -16.67
N GLU A 65 -4.34 0.37 -17.89
CA GLU A 65 -5.09 0.01 -19.09
C GLU A 65 -4.75 -1.44 -19.43
N VAL A 66 -5.79 -2.26 -19.53
CA VAL A 66 -5.67 -3.69 -19.78
C VAL A 66 -6.52 -4.05 -20.98
N GLN A 67 -5.92 -4.71 -21.96
CA GLN A 67 -6.61 -5.38 -23.05
C GLN A 67 -6.71 -6.87 -22.69
N PRO A 68 -7.89 -7.38 -22.27
CA PRO A 68 -8.02 -8.78 -21.93
C PRO A 68 -7.79 -9.65 -23.18
N THR A 69 -7.33 -10.88 -22.95
CA THR A 69 -7.11 -11.85 -24.04
C THR A 69 -8.45 -12.46 -24.48
N GLY A 70 -8.67 -12.49 -25.79
CA GLY A 70 -9.91 -12.95 -26.42
C GLY A 70 -10.40 -11.97 -27.48
N ASP A 71 -10.82 -12.49 -28.63
CA ASP A 71 -11.04 -11.71 -29.86
C ASP A 71 -12.13 -10.64 -29.76
N GLU A 72 -12.95 -10.64 -28.70
CA GLU A 72 -14.05 -9.68 -28.47
C GLU A 72 -14.00 -8.96 -27.12
N ALA A 73 -12.92 -9.10 -26.34
CA ALA A 73 -12.86 -8.43 -25.04
C ALA A 73 -12.62 -6.92 -25.21
N ALA A 74 -13.50 -6.08 -24.65
CA ALA A 74 -13.29 -4.64 -24.61
C ALA A 74 -12.09 -4.26 -23.72
N ALA A 75 -11.36 -3.21 -24.09
CA ALA A 75 -10.34 -2.63 -23.23
C ALA A 75 -10.93 -2.20 -21.88
N GLN A 76 -10.16 -2.38 -20.81
CA GLN A 76 -10.58 -2.13 -19.44
C GLN A 76 -9.58 -1.20 -18.74
N LEU A 77 -10.09 -0.42 -17.79
CA LEU A 77 -9.28 0.32 -16.83
C LEU A 77 -9.40 -0.37 -15.47
N ILE A 78 -8.28 -0.81 -14.91
CA ILE A 78 -8.23 -1.47 -13.59
C ILE A 78 -7.53 -0.54 -12.60
N HIS A 79 -8.18 -0.33 -11.45
CA HIS A 79 -7.63 0.47 -10.36
C HIS A 79 -7.12 -0.43 -9.23
N PHE A 80 -5.88 -0.22 -8.81
CA PHE A 80 -5.21 -0.95 -7.75
C PHE A 80 -4.76 0.01 -6.64
N PRO A 81 -5.55 0.17 -5.57
CA PRO A 81 -5.14 0.89 -4.37
C PRO A 81 -4.04 0.11 -3.64
N LYS A 82 -2.82 0.64 -3.67
CA LYS A 82 -1.63 0.08 -3.06
C LYS A 82 -1.24 0.89 -1.82
N SER A 83 -1.37 0.24 -0.66
CA SER A 83 -0.77 0.67 0.62
C SER A 83 0.35 -0.29 1.04
N CYS A 84 0.94 -0.08 2.21
CA CYS A 84 1.68 -1.15 2.89
C CYS A 84 0.76 -2.38 3.05
N LEU A 85 1.28 -3.57 2.74
CA LEU A 85 0.51 -4.82 2.83
C LEU A 85 0.65 -5.52 4.18
N HIS A 86 1.48 -5.00 5.10
CA HIS A 86 1.77 -5.61 6.40
C HIS A 86 2.09 -7.10 6.29
N CYS A 87 3.08 -7.42 5.45
CA CYS A 87 3.42 -8.77 5.03
C CYS A 87 3.63 -9.73 6.22
N GLU A 88 3.30 -11.01 6.04
CA GLU A 88 3.67 -12.05 7.01
C GLU A 88 5.18 -12.12 7.16
N ASP A 89 5.85 -12.34 6.03
CA ASP A 89 7.29 -12.18 5.86
C ASP A 89 7.59 -10.74 5.41
N ALA A 90 8.02 -9.91 6.34
CA ALA A 90 8.25 -8.48 6.15
C ALA A 90 9.76 -8.17 6.05
N PRO A 91 10.37 -8.20 4.84
CA PRO A 91 11.80 -7.94 4.69
C PRO A 91 12.18 -6.52 5.10
N CYS A 92 11.27 -5.55 4.99
CA CYS A 92 11.48 -4.18 5.46
C CYS A 92 11.74 -4.09 6.98
N VAL A 93 11.19 -5.02 7.76
CA VAL A 93 11.46 -5.13 9.20
C VAL A 93 12.85 -5.72 9.38
N THR A 94 13.11 -6.91 8.83
CA THR A 94 14.33 -7.67 9.13
C THR A 94 15.62 -6.97 8.70
N VAL A 95 15.58 -6.17 7.64
CA VAL A 95 16.73 -5.39 7.16
C VAL A 95 16.98 -4.10 7.96
N CYS A 96 16.06 -3.68 8.84
CA CYS A 96 16.17 -2.42 9.56
C CYS A 96 17.35 -2.45 10.55
N PRO A 97 18.39 -1.62 10.38
CA PRO A 97 19.58 -1.66 11.22
C PRO A 97 19.34 -1.01 12.60
N THR A 98 18.45 -0.01 12.66
CA THR A 98 18.15 0.76 13.87
C THR A 98 17.06 0.12 14.74
N GLY A 99 16.32 -0.85 14.20
CA GLY A 99 15.13 -1.40 14.85
C GLY A 99 13.93 -0.46 14.86
N ALA A 100 13.93 0.58 14.04
CA ALA A 100 12.79 1.48 13.88
C ALA A 100 11.55 0.81 13.26
N SER A 101 11.76 -0.26 12.49
CA SER A 101 10.70 -1.08 11.92
C SER A 101 10.57 -2.39 12.71
N TYR A 102 9.35 -2.68 13.16
CA TYR A 102 8.97 -3.87 13.90
C TYR A 102 7.55 -4.29 13.53
N LYS A 103 7.20 -5.54 13.85
CA LYS A 103 5.86 -6.10 13.66
C LYS A 103 5.26 -6.40 15.03
N ARG A 104 4.00 -6.05 15.24
CA ARG A 104 3.28 -6.20 16.51
C ARG A 104 2.94 -7.65 16.81
N GLU A 105 3.18 -8.07 18.05
CA GLU A 105 2.92 -9.43 18.52
C GLU A 105 1.45 -9.68 18.84
N GLU A 106 0.71 -8.62 19.15
CA GLU A 106 -0.69 -8.71 19.54
C GLU A 106 -1.62 -9.00 18.35
N ASP A 107 -1.27 -8.52 17.15
CA ASP A 107 -2.19 -8.51 16.01
C ASP A 107 -1.55 -8.66 14.61
N GLY A 108 -0.23 -8.82 14.54
CA GLY A 108 0.47 -9.17 13.31
C GLY A 108 0.57 -8.06 12.27
N ILE A 109 0.50 -6.78 12.70
CA ILE A 109 0.67 -5.59 11.85
C ILE A 109 2.05 -4.95 12.02
#